data_AF-A0A9R1QW01-F1
#
_entry.id   AF-A0A9R1QW01-F1
#
_cell.length_a   1.000
_cell.length_b   1.000
_cell.length_c   1.000
_cell.angle_alpha   90.00
_cell.angle_beta   90.00
_cell.angle_gamma   90.00
#
_symmetry.space_group_name_H-M   'P 1'
#
loop_
_entity.id
_entity.type
_entity.pdbx_description
1 polymer ?
#
loop_
_entity_poly.entity_id
_entity_poly.type
_entity_poly.pdbx_seq_one_letter_code
_entity_poly.pdbx_strand_id
1 'polypeptide(L)'
;MDSKIMVLNTDQGPRPAVALGPKLLAAKLYDRSSVEDLTLAMLLVRPGCQFVDDPMMRDEALLIDANYGSVKKVYVVLTDDVSTSEEMQCWMVDLSPGTEAEVLAGADHMAMCSKPRELCDALLRIANR
;
A
#
# COMPACT_ATOMS: atom_id res chain seq x y z
N MET A 1 -13.24 10.78 -8.88
CA MET A 1 -13.37 9.40 -8.37
C MET A 1 -14.52 9.35 -7.36
N ASP A 2 -15.13 8.19 -7.12
CA ASP A 2 -16.35 8.01 -6.31
C ASP A 2 -16.11 7.76 -4.82
N SER A 3 -14.86 7.92 -4.38
CA SER A 3 -14.49 7.86 -2.96
C SER A 3 -15.02 9.07 -2.21
N LYS A 4 -15.33 8.89 -0.93
CA LYS A 4 -15.92 9.92 -0.08
C LYS A 4 -15.01 10.23 1.10
N ILE A 5 -14.84 11.52 1.38
CA ILE A 5 -14.22 11.99 2.62
C ILE A 5 -15.33 12.10 3.66
N MET A 6 -15.05 11.63 4.87
CA MET A 6 -15.94 11.72 6.02
C MET A 6 -15.13 11.92 7.30
N VAL A 7 -15.81 12.22 8.40
CA VAL A 7 -15.17 12.35 9.72
C VAL A 7 -15.51 11.12 10.54
N LEU A 8 -14.48 10.42 11.03
CA LEU A 8 -14.63 9.35 12.01
C LEU A 8 -14.40 9.92 13.40
N ASN A 9 -15.32 9.62 14.33
CA ASN A 9 -15.11 9.91 15.74
C ASN A 9 -14.27 8.78 16.34
N THR A 10 -13.05 9.11 16.76
CA THR A 10 -12.11 8.19 17.40
C THR A 10 -11.92 8.58 18.87
N ASP A 11 -11.31 7.70 19.66
CA ASP A 11 -10.96 8.00 21.06
C ASP A 11 -9.97 9.18 21.18
N GLN A 12 -9.26 9.48 20.09
CA GLN A 12 -8.34 10.62 19.97
C GLN A 12 -8.99 11.84 19.32
N GLY A 13 -10.32 11.85 19.19
CA GLY A 13 -11.11 12.92 18.57
C GLY A 13 -11.53 12.65 17.12
N PRO A 14 -12.27 13.61 16.50
CA PRO A 14 -12.72 13.50 15.12
C PRO A 14 -11.54 13.54 14.14
N ARG A 15 -11.50 12.62 13.18
CA ARG A 15 -10.43 12.55 12.17
C ARG A 15 -10.99 12.40 10.75
N PRO A 16 -10.39 13.07 9.75
CA PRO A 16 -10.77 12.86 8.36
C PRO A 16 -10.37 11.45 7.91
N ALA A 17 -11.32 10.77 7.29
CA ALA A 17 -11.16 9.42 6.74
C ALA A 17 -11.67 9.38 5.30
N VAL A 18 -11.07 8.49 4.52
CA VAL A 18 -11.45 8.23 3.13
C VAL A 18 -12.13 6.87 3.07
N ALA A 19 -13.37 6.84 2.57
CA ALA A 19 -14.03 5.62 2.15
C ALA A 19 -13.78 5.41 0.66
N LEU A 20 -13.08 4.33 0.31
CA LEU A 20 -12.80 3.98 -1.07
C LEU A 20 -14.09 3.60 -1.79
N GLY A 21 -14.34 4.24 -2.93
CA GLY A 21 -15.53 4.01 -3.75
C GLY A 21 -15.39 2.75 -4.61
N PRO A 22 -16.50 2.06 -4.93
CA PRO A 22 -16.47 0.83 -5.72
C PRO A 22 -15.87 1.00 -7.12
N LYS A 23 -16.06 2.14 -7.79
CA LYS A 23 -15.45 2.39 -9.11
C LYS A 23 -13.95 2.61 -9.00
N LEU A 24 -13.49 3.30 -7.96
CA LEU A 24 -12.07 3.44 -7.66
C LEU A 24 -11.43 2.07 -7.38
N LEU A 25 -12.05 1.25 -6.54
CA LEU A 25 -11.55 -0.10 -6.24
C LEU A 25 -11.39 -0.93 -7.52
N ALA A 26 -12.43 -0.98 -8.36
CA ALA A 26 -12.42 -1.76 -9.59
C ALA A 26 -11.39 -1.26 -10.62
N ALA A 27 -11.23 0.06 -10.75
CA ALA A 27 -10.40 0.65 -11.81
C ALA A 27 -8.93 0.84 -11.45
N LYS A 28 -8.59 0.85 -10.15
CA LYS A 28 -7.26 1.23 -9.67
C LYS A 28 -6.60 0.20 -8.75
N LEU A 29 -7.39 -0.59 -8.02
CA LEU A 29 -6.84 -1.53 -7.04
C LEU A 29 -6.97 -2.99 -7.49
N TYR A 30 -8.12 -3.35 -8.06
CA TYR A 30 -8.49 -4.74 -8.39
C TYR A 30 -8.67 -4.97 -9.90
N ASP A 31 -8.04 -4.17 -10.76
CA ASP A 31 -8.28 -4.21 -12.21
C ASP A 31 -7.76 -5.50 -12.88
N ARG A 32 -6.90 -6.27 -12.19
CA ARG A 32 -6.40 -7.59 -12.64
C ARG A 32 -6.74 -8.73 -11.68
N SER A 33 -7.45 -8.43 -10.59
CA SER A 33 -7.95 -9.39 -9.62
C SER A 33 -9.25 -10.03 -10.10
N SER A 34 -9.67 -11.12 -9.44
CA SER A 34 -10.95 -11.77 -9.76
C SER A 34 -12.15 -10.89 -9.37
N VAL A 35 -13.30 -11.13 -9.99
CA VAL A 35 -14.54 -10.42 -9.63
C VAL A 35 -15.00 -10.78 -8.21
N GLU A 36 -14.68 -12.00 -7.76
CA GLU A 36 -14.93 -12.48 -6.42
C GLU A 36 -14.11 -11.69 -5.39
N ASP A 37 -12.82 -11.44 -5.66
CA ASP A 37 -11.96 -10.63 -4.77
C ASP A 37 -12.44 -9.17 -4.71
N LEU A 38 -12.79 -8.58 -5.86
CA LEU A 38 -13.37 -7.24 -5.90
C LEU A 38 -14.69 -7.17 -5.11
N THR A 39 -15.56 -8.18 -5.25
CA THR A 39 -16.84 -8.26 -4.52
C THR A 39 -16.59 -8.37 -3.01
N LEU A 40 -15.65 -9.22 -2.61
CA LEU A 40 -15.24 -9.36 -1.22
C LEU A 40 -14.70 -8.05 -0.67
N ALA A 41 -13.86 -7.35 -1.43
CA ALA A 41 -13.33 -6.05 -1.05
C ALA A 41 -14.45 -5.02 -0.85
N MET A 42 -15.43 -4.96 -1.75
CA MET A 42 -16.59 -4.06 -1.62
C MET A 42 -17.43 -4.33 -0.36
N LEU A 43 -17.48 -5.58 0.11
CA LEU A 43 -18.20 -5.96 1.33
C LEU A 43 -17.41 -5.62 2.62
N LEU A 44 -16.08 -5.58 2.54
CA LEU A 44 -15.21 -5.48 3.71
C LEU A 44 -14.52 -4.11 3.87
N VAL A 45 -14.41 -3.31 2.81
CA VAL A 45 -13.73 -2.01 2.88
C VAL A 45 -14.42 -1.10 3.90
N ARG A 46 -13.61 -0.44 4.71
CA ARG A 46 -14.05 0.54 5.72
C ARG A 46 -13.31 1.85 5.51
N PRO A 47 -13.89 2.98 5.94
CA PRO A 47 -13.19 4.26 5.87
C PRO A 47 -11.89 4.21 6.69
N GLY A 48 -10.79 4.69 6.09
CA GLY A 48 -9.46 4.73 6.72
C GLY A 48 -8.93 6.16 6.86
N CYS A 49 -8.23 6.44 7.97
CA CYS A 49 -7.55 7.71 8.18
C CYS A 49 -6.14 7.65 7.59
N GLN A 50 -5.72 8.70 6.87
CA GLN A 50 -4.35 8.80 6.35
C GLN A 50 -3.36 9.47 7.32
N PHE A 51 -3.84 9.99 8.45
CA PHE A 51 -3.03 10.59 9.52
C PHE A 51 -2.10 11.73 9.07
N VAL A 52 -2.36 12.37 7.92
CA VAL A 52 -1.49 13.42 7.34
C VAL A 52 -1.25 14.59 8.30
N ASP A 53 -2.25 14.95 9.09
CA ASP A 53 -2.18 16.05 10.07
C ASP A 53 -1.79 15.57 11.49
N ASP A 54 -1.48 14.28 11.66
CA ASP A 54 -1.08 13.77 12.98
C ASP A 54 0.31 14.30 13.34
N PRO A 55 0.51 14.91 14.53
CA PRO A 55 1.80 15.41 14.97
C PRO A 55 2.91 14.36 14.92
N MET A 56 2.59 13.08 15.12
CA MET A 56 3.56 11.99 15.03
C MET A 56 4.21 11.89 13.64
N MET A 57 3.50 12.24 12.57
CA MET A 57 4.05 12.20 11.20
C MET A 57 5.13 13.25 10.95
N ARG A 58 5.28 14.24 11.85
CA ARG A 58 6.31 15.29 11.78
C ARG A 58 7.42 15.10 12.81
N ASP A 59 7.35 14.05 13.62
CA ASP A 59 8.36 13.76 14.63
C ASP A 59 9.58 13.11 13.99
N GLU A 60 10.67 13.87 13.86
CA GLU A 60 11.94 13.39 13.30
C GLU A 60 12.56 12.25 14.14
N ALA A 61 12.16 12.11 15.41
CA ALA A 61 12.61 11.02 16.26
C ALA A 61 11.88 9.69 15.99
N LEU A 62 10.78 9.70 15.21
CA LEU A 62 9.97 8.51 14.96
C LEU A 62 10.73 7.44 14.16
N LEU A 63 11.47 7.86 13.12
CA LEU A 63 12.18 6.98 12.20
C LEU A 63 13.67 7.35 12.15
N ILE A 64 14.45 6.84 13.11
CA ILE A 64 15.89 7.08 13.20
C ILE A 64 16.73 5.95 12.60
N ASP A 65 17.91 6.28 12.09
CA ASP A 65 18.84 5.34 11.46
C ASP A 65 19.25 4.21 12.40
N ALA A 66 19.57 4.53 13.66
CA ALA A 66 19.99 3.55 14.66
C ALA A 66 18.91 2.51 15.03
N ASN A 67 17.64 2.72 14.64
CA ASN A 67 16.55 1.76 14.86
C ASN A 67 15.89 1.37 13.54
N TYR A 68 15.02 2.22 12.98
CA TYR A 68 14.33 1.93 11.72
C TYR A 68 15.31 1.69 10.56
N GLY A 69 16.38 2.48 10.47
CA GLY A 69 17.41 2.32 9.43
C GLY A 69 18.24 1.04 9.56
N SER A 70 18.34 0.47 10.77
CA SER A 70 19.10 -0.75 11.02
C SER A 70 18.44 -2.02 10.46
N VAL A 71 17.13 -1.95 10.14
CA VAL A 71 16.37 -3.09 9.63
C VAL A 71 16.57 -3.21 8.12
N LYS A 72 16.83 -4.44 7.64
CA LYS A 72 16.86 -4.73 6.20
C LYS A 72 15.48 -4.45 5.59
N LYS A 73 15.43 -3.61 4.56
CA LYS A 73 14.20 -3.23 3.85
C LYS A 73 14.22 -3.81 2.45
N VAL A 74 13.10 -4.41 2.05
CA VAL A 74 12.86 -4.82 0.66
C VAL A 74 11.52 -4.23 0.23
N TYR A 75 11.49 -3.59 -0.93
CA TYR A 75 10.29 -3.07 -1.56
C TYR A 75 9.92 -3.96 -2.75
N VAL A 76 8.67 -4.43 -2.81
CA VAL A 76 8.16 -5.19 -3.96
C VAL A 76 7.48 -4.22 -4.93
N VAL A 77 8.15 -3.91 -6.05
CA VAL A 77 7.66 -3.00 -7.08
C VAL A 77 6.68 -3.73 -7.98
N LEU A 78 5.47 -3.19 -8.11
CA LEU A 78 4.41 -3.71 -8.96
C LEU A 78 4.35 -2.88 -10.25
N THR A 79 4.87 -3.41 -11.36
CA THR A 79 5.01 -2.64 -12.62
C THR A 79 3.68 -2.25 -13.25
N ASP A 80 2.63 -2.98 -12.89
CA ASP A 80 1.30 -2.90 -13.47
C ASP A 80 0.28 -2.22 -12.53
N ASP A 81 0.71 -1.74 -11.37
CA ASP A 81 -0.14 -1.03 -10.41
C ASP A 81 -0.63 0.31 -10.99
N VAL A 82 -1.95 0.44 -11.07
CA VAL A 82 -2.63 1.62 -11.63
C VAL A 82 -2.92 2.68 -10.54
N SER A 83 -2.91 2.29 -9.27
CA SER A 83 -3.04 3.17 -8.10
C SER A 83 -1.74 3.91 -7.81
N THR A 84 -0.60 3.21 -7.92
CA THR A 84 0.75 3.78 -7.70
C THR A 84 1.65 3.43 -8.87
N SER A 85 2.01 4.41 -9.70
CA SER A 85 2.83 4.13 -10.88
C SER A 85 4.19 3.52 -10.50
N GLU A 86 4.75 2.70 -11.39
CA GLU A 86 6.09 2.15 -11.24
C GLU A 86 7.13 3.24 -10.94
N GLU A 87 7.07 4.36 -11.66
CA GLU A 87 7.96 5.51 -11.43
C GLU A 87 7.87 6.05 -9.99
N MET A 88 6.66 6.15 -9.43
CA MET A 88 6.46 6.60 -8.06
C MET A 88 6.98 5.58 -7.04
N GLN A 89 6.81 4.28 -7.33
CA GLN A 89 7.35 3.22 -6.49
C GLN A 89 8.89 3.22 -6.49
N CYS A 90 9.52 3.29 -7.66
CA CYS A 90 10.96 3.40 -7.80
C CYS A 90 11.51 4.65 -7.10
N TRP A 91 10.82 5.79 -7.25
CA TRP A 91 11.18 7.01 -6.54
C TRP A 91 11.15 6.86 -5.01
N MET A 92 10.17 6.14 -4.46
CA MET A 92 10.13 5.84 -3.02
C MET A 92 11.29 4.94 -2.57
N VAL A 93 11.72 4.00 -3.41
CA VAL A 93 12.89 3.15 -3.13
C VAL A 93 14.16 3.98 -3.10
N ASP A 94 14.36 4.85 -4.08
CA ASP A 94 15.55 5.71 -4.18
C ASP A 94 15.67 6.68 -2.99
N LEU A 95 14.53 7.13 -2.46
CA LEU A 95 14.47 7.99 -1.27
C LEU A 95 14.73 7.25 0.05
N SER A 96 14.73 5.91 0.06
CA SER A 96 14.89 5.11 1.27
C SER A 96 16.23 4.36 1.27
N PRO A 97 17.28 4.89 1.93
CA PRO A 97 18.62 4.32 1.90
C PRO A 97 18.64 2.85 2.33
N GLY A 98 19.41 2.04 1.60
CA GLY A 98 19.61 0.62 1.88
C GLY A 98 18.42 -0.29 1.56
N THR A 99 17.40 0.21 0.84
CA THR A 99 16.25 -0.59 0.42
C THR A 99 16.57 -1.40 -0.84
N GLU A 100 16.41 -2.71 -0.78
CA GLU A 100 16.46 -3.57 -1.97
C GLU A 100 15.10 -3.53 -2.70
N ALA A 101 15.11 -3.66 -4.03
CA ALA A 101 13.88 -3.78 -4.82
C ALA A 101 13.73 -5.19 -5.38
N GLU A 102 12.52 -5.75 -5.27
CA GLU A 102 12.07 -6.93 -6.00
C GLU A 102 10.98 -6.51 -6.98
N VAL A 103 11.08 -6.87 -8.26
CA VAL A 103 10.08 -6.49 -9.26
C VAL A 103 9.10 -7.63 -9.48
N LEU A 104 7.81 -7.31 -9.43
CA LEU A 104 6.72 -8.24 -9.71
C LEU A 104 5.82 -7.66 -10.80
N ALA A 105 5.87 -8.30 -11.97
CA ALA A 105 5.11 -7.89 -13.14
C ALA A 105 3.72 -8.53 -13.20
N GLY A 106 2.77 -7.82 -13.82
CA GLY A 106 1.42 -8.30 -14.09
C GLY A 106 0.48 -8.35 -12.88
N ALA A 107 0.89 -7.83 -11.72
CA ALA A 107 0.00 -7.62 -10.58
C ALA A 107 -0.64 -6.24 -10.63
N ASP A 108 -1.91 -6.17 -10.22
CA ASP A 108 -2.51 -4.90 -9.81
C ASP A 108 -2.01 -4.48 -8.42
N HIS A 109 -2.58 -3.39 -7.87
CA HIS A 109 -2.25 -2.93 -6.52
C HIS A 109 -2.41 -4.02 -5.44
N MET A 110 -3.35 -4.94 -5.67
CA MET A 110 -3.66 -6.05 -4.77
C MET A 110 -2.89 -7.31 -5.20
N ALA A 111 -1.55 -7.24 -5.20
CA ALA A 111 -0.68 -8.34 -5.63
C ALA A 111 -0.97 -9.68 -4.95
N MET A 112 -1.45 -9.66 -3.69
CA MET A 112 -1.86 -10.88 -2.99
C MET A 112 -3.14 -11.52 -3.54
N CYS A 113 -3.96 -10.79 -4.29
CA CYS A 113 -5.18 -11.27 -4.95
C CYS A 113 -4.89 -11.62 -6.41
N SER A 114 -4.26 -10.72 -7.17
CA SER A 114 -4.01 -10.91 -8.61
C SER A 114 -2.86 -11.89 -8.90
N LYS A 115 -1.83 -11.91 -8.05
CA LYS A 115 -0.58 -12.69 -8.24
C LYS A 115 -0.08 -13.37 -6.95
N PRO A 116 -0.92 -14.13 -6.24
CA PRO A 116 -0.56 -14.69 -4.92
C PRO A 116 0.65 -15.63 -4.94
N ARG A 117 0.82 -16.42 -5.99
CA ARG A 117 1.93 -17.39 -6.09
C ARG A 117 3.24 -16.70 -6.38
N GLU A 118 3.25 -15.79 -7.33
CA GLU A 118 4.43 -15.00 -7.69
C GLU A 118 4.88 -14.11 -6.52
N LEU A 119 3.93 -13.54 -5.77
CA LEU A 119 4.23 -12.82 -4.55
C LEU A 119 4.80 -13.74 -3.48
N CYS A 120 4.22 -14.94 -3.28
CA CYS A 120 4.76 -15.93 -2.35
C CYS A 120 6.20 -16.33 -2.71
N ASP A 121 6.48 -16.60 -3.98
CA ASP A 121 7.82 -16.93 -4.46
C ASP A 121 8.81 -15.76 -4.25
N ALA A 122 8.37 -14.52 -4.45
CA ALA A 122 9.17 -13.34 -4.15
C ALA A 122 9.50 -13.24 -2.65
N LEU A 123 8.50 -13.43 -1.78
CA LEU A 123 8.70 -13.43 -0.33
C LEU A 123 9.63 -14.57 0.12
N LEU A 124 9.52 -15.76 -0.47
CA LEU A 124 10.43 -16.88 -0.21
C LEU A 124 11.85 -16.55 -0.67
N ARG A 125 12.05 -15.90 -1.81
CA ARG A 125 13.38 -15.43 -2.24
C ARG A 125 13.95 -14.42 -1.26
N ILE A 126 13.15 -13.46 -0.81
CA ILE A 126 13.56 -12.45 0.19
C ILE A 126 13.97 -13.12 1.51
N ALA A 127 13.18 -14.08 1.99
CA ALA A 127 13.42 -14.76 3.26
C ALA A 127 14.67 -15.65 3.24
N ASN A 128 15.08 -16.15 2.07
CA ASN A 128 16.26 -17.01 1.90
C ASN A 128 17.54 -16.23 1.53
N ARG A 129 17.53 -14.89 1.64
CA ARG A 129 18.71 -14.03 1.43
C ARG A 129 19.55 -13.85 2.68
#